data_AF-A0A915LGB6-F1
#
_entry.id   AF-A0A915LGB6-F1
#
_cell.length_a   1.000
_cell.length_b   1.000
_cell.length_c   1.000
_cell.angle_alpha   90.00
_cell.angle_beta   90.00
_cell.angle_gamma   90.00
#
_symmetry.space_group_name_H-M   'P 1'
#
loop_
_entity.id
_entity.type
_entity.pdbx_description
1 polymer ?
#
loop_
_entity_poly.entity_id
_entity_poly.type
_entity_poly.pdbx_seq_one_letter_code
_entity_poly.pdbx_strand_id
1 'polypeptide(L)'
;MMKFAWDGYVAHAWGQNELNPITKSGHSGSIFGSAHLGATIVDAADTLYIMGLEKEFEKAEQWIDSSFDILTASSDLSVFETNIRYVGGLLSAYALTKEKLFLTKAIQIADLLLPAFDASSTGIPLALINVQTGKATNYGWASGGCSILSEFGSIELEFSFLSKITGNDTYLLKCRKLREYVNKLEKTDGLYPNYLNPHTGKWCQRHISVGALGDSFYEYLLKVWLFDEKRDKKLWETYKNAILAIENRLLFKSKPSNLWYFAEMKGTRTEHKMDHLACFTAGMFALQSLHETDINQRAHYLELAEKIGETCHESYNRTITKLGPESFRFASDLEAKAVRVHESYYILRPEAVEGWFYLWRVTGKQQYRD
;
A
#
# COMPACT_ATOMS: atom_id res chain seq x y z
N MET A 1 -16.12 7.09 -16.25
CA MET A 1 -14.75 6.51 -16.35
C MET A 1 -14.75 5.05 -15.95
N MET A 2 -15.22 4.68 -14.75
CA MET A 2 -15.28 3.28 -14.29
C MET A 2 -15.92 2.34 -15.31
N LYS A 3 -17.13 2.66 -15.80
CA LYS A 3 -17.82 1.84 -16.81
C LYS A 3 -17.01 1.62 -18.10
N PHE A 4 -16.32 2.65 -18.59
CA PHE A 4 -15.47 2.51 -19.77
C PHE A 4 -14.29 1.56 -19.53
N ALA A 5 -13.63 1.67 -18.37
CA ALA A 5 -12.53 0.78 -17.99
C ALA A 5 -13.02 -0.67 -17.81
N TRP A 6 -14.14 -0.86 -17.09
CA TRP A 6 -14.75 -2.16 -16.84
C TRP A 6 -15.22 -2.83 -18.13
N ASP A 7 -15.99 -2.13 -18.97
CA ASP A 7 -16.50 -2.68 -20.23
C ASP A 7 -15.34 -3.05 -21.17
N GLY A 8 -14.25 -2.26 -21.17
CA GLY A 8 -13.02 -2.58 -21.90
C GLY A 8 -12.32 -3.84 -21.38
N TYR A 9 -12.20 -4.00 -20.06
CA TYR A 9 -11.65 -5.20 -19.42
C TYR A 9 -12.50 -6.43 -19.75
N VAL A 10 -13.82 -6.33 -19.59
CA VAL A 10 -14.78 -7.39 -19.91
C VAL A 10 -14.67 -7.83 -21.37
N ALA A 11 -14.50 -6.88 -22.30
CA ALA A 11 -14.46 -7.18 -23.73
C ALA A 11 -13.16 -7.86 -24.18
N HIS A 12 -12.04 -7.64 -23.49
CA HIS A 12 -10.71 -7.95 -24.02
C HIS A 12 -9.80 -8.75 -23.07
N ALA A 13 -10.16 -8.87 -21.80
CA ALA A 13 -9.32 -9.46 -20.76
C ALA A 13 -10.13 -10.17 -19.66
N TRP A 14 -11.37 -10.60 -19.92
CA TRP A 14 -12.20 -11.25 -18.90
C TRP A 14 -11.51 -12.48 -18.28
N GLY A 15 -11.39 -12.49 -16.95
CA GLY A 15 -10.70 -13.53 -16.17
C GLY A 15 -9.18 -13.38 -16.12
N GLN A 16 -8.59 -12.53 -16.95
CA GLN A 16 -7.16 -12.17 -16.88
C GLN A 16 -6.90 -11.26 -15.69
N ASN A 17 -5.65 -11.16 -15.24
CA ASN A 17 -5.33 -10.29 -14.11
C ASN A 17 -5.56 -8.82 -14.47
N GLU A 18 -5.08 -8.39 -15.63
CA GLU A 18 -5.14 -7.00 -16.08
C GLU A 18 -5.46 -6.92 -17.58
N LEU A 19 -5.84 -5.72 -18.04
CA LEU A 19 -6.04 -5.40 -19.46
C LEU A 19 -4.81 -4.68 -20.01
N ASN A 20 -4.32 -5.10 -21.18
CA ASN A 20 -3.52 -4.25 -22.05
C ASN A 20 -4.45 -3.50 -23.03
N PRO A 21 -4.77 -2.21 -22.77
CA PRO A 21 -5.83 -1.51 -23.50
C PRO A 21 -5.46 -1.16 -24.93
N ILE A 22 -4.16 -1.07 -25.24
CA ILE A 22 -3.68 -0.73 -26.60
C ILE A 22 -3.73 -1.96 -27.50
N THR A 23 -3.22 -3.10 -27.03
CA THR A 23 -3.25 -4.35 -27.79
C THR A 23 -4.57 -5.10 -27.66
N LYS A 24 -5.48 -4.64 -26.79
CA LYS A 24 -6.78 -5.26 -26.49
C LYS A 24 -6.63 -6.74 -26.12
N SER A 25 -5.72 -7.02 -25.20
CA SER A 25 -5.41 -8.38 -24.74
C SER A 25 -5.27 -8.44 -23.22
N GLY A 26 -5.33 -9.64 -22.67
CA GLY A 26 -4.95 -9.88 -21.28
C GLY A 26 -3.50 -9.48 -21.01
N HIS A 27 -3.26 -9.04 -19.77
CA HIS A 27 -1.94 -8.90 -19.19
C HIS A 27 -1.89 -9.69 -17.88
N SER A 28 -0.84 -10.48 -17.72
CA SER A 28 -0.52 -11.14 -16.46
C SER A 28 0.84 -10.61 -16.02
N GLY A 29 0.82 -9.63 -15.13
CA GLY A 29 2.03 -9.14 -14.48
C GLY A 29 2.69 -10.25 -13.67
N SER A 30 4.03 -10.22 -13.56
CA SER A 30 4.79 -11.27 -12.87
C SER A 30 4.43 -11.42 -11.38
N ILE A 31 3.81 -10.41 -10.79
CA ILE A 31 3.42 -10.34 -9.36
C ILE A 31 2.37 -11.41 -8.99
N PHE A 32 1.46 -11.72 -9.93
CA PHE A 32 0.43 -12.77 -9.76
C PHE A 32 0.77 -14.03 -10.56
N GLY A 33 2.04 -14.17 -10.97
CA GLY A 33 2.46 -15.25 -11.83
C GLY A 33 1.81 -15.22 -13.21
N SER A 34 1.78 -16.37 -13.87
CA SER A 34 1.15 -16.54 -15.19
C SER A 34 -0.31 -16.99 -15.14
N ALA A 35 -0.88 -17.21 -13.95
CA ALA A 35 -2.24 -17.69 -13.81
C ALA A 35 -3.29 -16.58 -14.04
N HIS A 36 -4.44 -16.98 -14.58
CA HIS A 36 -5.59 -16.10 -14.82
C HIS A 36 -6.45 -16.02 -13.56
N LEU A 37 -5.99 -15.23 -12.59
CA LEU A 37 -6.60 -15.14 -11.27
C LEU A 37 -7.66 -14.03 -11.18
N GLY A 38 -7.89 -13.28 -12.26
CA GLY A 38 -8.93 -12.25 -12.32
C GLY A 38 -8.71 -11.11 -11.34
N ALA A 39 -7.45 -10.67 -11.14
CA ALA A 39 -7.12 -9.57 -10.22
C ALA A 39 -8.05 -8.37 -10.37
N THR A 40 -8.25 -7.86 -11.60
CA THR A 40 -9.16 -6.74 -11.88
C THR A 40 -10.62 -7.02 -11.48
N ILE A 41 -11.09 -8.27 -11.56
CA ILE A 41 -12.48 -8.63 -11.15
C ILE A 41 -12.63 -8.48 -9.64
N VAL A 42 -11.66 -8.99 -8.88
CA VAL A 42 -11.68 -8.94 -7.41
C VAL A 42 -11.45 -7.52 -6.91
N ASP A 43 -10.45 -6.83 -7.45
CA ASP A 43 -10.03 -5.47 -7.06
C ASP A 43 -11.09 -4.40 -7.42
N ALA A 44 -11.95 -4.66 -8.41
CA ALA A 44 -13.04 -3.76 -8.78
C ALA A 44 -14.36 -4.02 -8.05
N ALA A 45 -14.52 -5.17 -7.39
CA ALA A 45 -15.83 -5.61 -6.90
C ALA A 45 -16.47 -4.61 -5.92
N ASP A 46 -15.71 -4.09 -4.96
CA ASP A 46 -16.21 -3.10 -4.02
C ASP A 46 -16.52 -1.74 -4.69
N THR A 47 -15.72 -1.34 -5.68
CA THR A 47 -15.91 -0.11 -6.43
C THR A 47 -17.18 -0.17 -7.29
N LEU A 48 -17.41 -1.30 -7.97
CA LEU A 48 -18.65 -1.55 -8.71
C LEU A 48 -19.87 -1.46 -7.79
N TYR A 49 -19.78 -2.05 -6.61
CA TYR A 49 -20.84 -2.01 -5.61
C TYR A 49 -21.11 -0.58 -5.10
N ILE A 50 -20.07 0.14 -4.66
CA ILE A 50 -20.19 1.51 -4.13
C ILE A 50 -20.73 2.49 -5.18
N MET A 51 -20.40 2.28 -6.46
CA MET A 51 -20.91 3.09 -7.57
C MET A 51 -22.33 2.73 -8.03
N GLY A 52 -22.96 1.69 -7.45
CA GLY A 52 -24.29 1.24 -7.85
C GLY A 52 -24.33 0.56 -9.23
N LEU A 53 -23.22 0.00 -9.68
CA LEU A 53 -23.11 -0.74 -10.94
C LEU A 53 -23.50 -2.22 -10.70
N GLU A 54 -24.76 -2.44 -10.35
CA GLU A 54 -25.28 -3.73 -9.86
C GLU A 54 -25.05 -4.88 -10.86
N LYS A 55 -25.35 -4.66 -12.15
CA LYS A 55 -25.17 -5.71 -13.19
C LYS A 55 -23.71 -6.11 -13.38
N GLU A 56 -22.82 -5.13 -13.32
CA GLU A 56 -21.38 -5.34 -13.40
C GLU A 56 -20.85 -6.08 -12.17
N PHE A 57 -21.34 -5.71 -10.98
CA PHE A 57 -21.03 -6.39 -9.73
C PHE A 57 -21.51 -7.85 -9.74
N GLU A 58 -22.77 -8.11 -10.10
CA GLU A 58 -23.33 -9.48 -10.22
C GLU A 58 -22.48 -10.34 -11.17
N LYS A 59 -22.01 -9.76 -12.28
CA LYS A 59 -21.13 -10.47 -13.22
C LYS A 59 -19.77 -10.80 -12.61
N ALA A 60 -19.20 -9.89 -11.80
CA ALA A 60 -17.96 -10.13 -11.07
C ALA A 60 -18.15 -11.23 -10.02
N GLU A 61 -19.22 -11.14 -9.23
CA GLU A 61 -19.59 -12.13 -8.21
C GLU A 61 -19.74 -13.54 -8.80
N GLN A 62 -20.50 -13.67 -9.90
CA GLN A 62 -20.67 -14.96 -10.59
C GLN A 62 -19.33 -15.57 -11.05
N TRP A 63 -18.38 -14.75 -11.49
CA TRP A 63 -17.05 -15.22 -11.86
C TRP A 63 -16.22 -15.64 -10.65
N ILE A 64 -16.28 -14.88 -9.55
CA ILE A 64 -15.62 -15.22 -8.29
C ILE A 64 -16.16 -16.55 -7.72
N ASP A 65 -17.46 -16.79 -7.82
CA ASP A 65 -18.07 -18.04 -7.39
C ASP A 65 -17.60 -19.23 -8.23
N SER A 66 -17.79 -19.14 -9.54
CA SER A 66 -17.69 -20.29 -10.46
C SER A 66 -16.31 -20.54 -11.06
N SER A 67 -15.47 -19.50 -11.13
CA SER A 67 -14.24 -19.51 -11.95
C SER A 67 -12.98 -19.19 -11.16
N PHE A 68 -13.06 -18.43 -10.06
CA PHE A 68 -11.89 -18.08 -9.27
C PHE A 68 -11.34 -19.28 -8.47
N ASP A 69 -10.12 -19.69 -8.81
CA ASP A 69 -9.34 -20.69 -8.08
C ASP A 69 -7.85 -20.30 -8.01
N ILE A 70 -7.41 -19.88 -6.81
CA ILE A 70 -6.03 -19.47 -6.56
C ILE A 70 -5.03 -20.63 -6.68
N LEU A 71 -5.46 -21.88 -6.51
CA LEU A 71 -4.58 -23.05 -6.63
C LEU A 71 -4.14 -23.32 -8.07
N THR A 72 -4.76 -22.67 -9.06
CA THR A 72 -4.30 -22.70 -10.45
C THR A 72 -2.97 -21.97 -10.67
N ALA A 73 -2.53 -21.16 -9.69
CA ALA A 73 -1.22 -20.52 -9.71
C ALA A 73 -0.10 -21.56 -9.55
N SER A 74 0.64 -21.82 -10.65
CA SER A 74 1.80 -22.71 -10.69
C SER A 74 3.13 -22.01 -10.41
N SER A 75 3.14 -20.68 -10.43
CA SER A 75 4.31 -19.84 -10.16
C SER A 75 4.15 -19.10 -8.84
N ASP A 76 5.25 -18.57 -8.32
CA ASP A 76 5.26 -17.86 -7.06
C ASP A 76 4.43 -16.57 -7.14
N LEU A 77 3.62 -16.33 -6.11
CA LEU A 77 2.83 -15.12 -5.93
C LEU A 77 3.49 -14.22 -4.90
N SER A 78 3.39 -12.89 -5.09
CA SER A 78 3.73 -11.95 -4.02
C SER A 78 2.73 -12.06 -2.86
N VAL A 79 3.22 -12.28 -1.65
CA VAL A 79 2.39 -12.37 -0.43
C VAL A 79 1.70 -11.04 -0.16
N PHE A 80 2.43 -9.93 -0.29
CA PHE A 80 1.90 -8.59 -0.07
C PHE A 80 0.79 -8.25 -1.07
N GLU A 81 1.05 -8.40 -2.37
CA GLU A 81 0.09 -8.03 -3.41
C GLU A 81 -1.13 -8.96 -3.41
N THR A 82 -0.93 -10.25 -3.12
CA THR A 82 -2.05 -11.20 -2.95
C THR A 82 -2.93 -10.80 -1.76
N ASN A 83 -2.31 -10.39 -0.66
CA ASN A 83 -3.04 -9.93 0.53
C ASN A 83 -3.84 -8.65 0.25
N ILE A 84 -3.20 -7.57 -0.18
CA ILE A 84 -3.88 -6.27 -0.28
C ILE A 84 -4.96 -6.24 -1.36
N ARG A 85 -4.81 -7.02 -2.45
CA ARG A 85 -5.78 -7.01 -3.56
C ARG A 85 -6.84 -8.08 -3.43
N TYR A 86 -6.45 -9.33 -3.20
CA TYR A 86 -7.44 -10.42 -3.15
C TYR A 86 -8.08 -10.53 -1.77
N VAL A 87 -7.27 -10.67 -0.71
CA VAL A 87 -7.84 -10.77 0.64
C VAL A 87 -8.55 -9.46 0.99
N GLY A 88 -7.93 -8.31 0.72
CA GLY A 88 -8.52 -6.98 0.87
C GLY A 88 -9.83 -6.82 0.08
N GLY A 89 -9.80 -7.02 -1.24
CA GLY A 89 -10.98 -6.84 -2.10
C GLY A 89 -12.15 -7.76 -1.75
N LEU A 90 -11.88 -9.04 -1.47
CA LEU A 90 -12.91 -10.00 -1.03
C LEU A 90 -13.48 -9.62 0.34
N LEU A 91 -12.65 -9.18 1.28
CA LEU A 91 -13.11 -8.74 2.59
C LEU A 91 -13.93 -7.45 2.50
N SER A 92 -13.57 -6.51 1.63
CA SER A 92 -14.38 -5.32 1.35
C SER A 92 -15.73 -5.69 0.76
N ALA A 93 -15.76 -6.58 -0.25
CA ALA A 93 -17.00 -7.08 -0.84
C ALA A 93 -17.88 -7.79 0.21
N TYR A 94 -17.31 -8.63 1.08
CA TYR A 94 -18.02 -9.24 2.21
C TYR A 94 -18.55 -8.18 3.18
N ALA A 95 -17.75 -7.17 3.52
CA ALA A 95 -18.15 -6.13 4.45
C ALA A 95 -19.36 -5.34 3.96
N LEU A 96 -19.44 -5.07 2.64
CA LEU A 96 -20.53 -4.36 1.98
C LEU A 96 -21.79 -5.22 1.79
N THR A 97 -21.63 -6.47 1.34
CA THR A 97 -22.75 -7.33 0.89
C THR A 97 -23.23 -8.34 1.93
N LYS A 98 -22.34 -8.75 2.84
CA LYS A 98 -22.49 -9.90 3.75
C LYS A 98 -22.58 -11.26 3.07
N GLU A 99 -22.27 -11.35 1.77
CA GLU A 99 -22.28 -12.61 1.03
C GLU A 99 -21.12 -13.52 1.44
N LYS A 100 -21.46 -14.71 1.95
CA LYS A 100 -20.47 -15.64 2.54
C LYS A 100 -19.43 -16.13 1.53
N LEU A 101 -19.76 -16.13 0.24
CA LEU A 101 -18.85 -16.46 -0.85
C LEU A 101 -17.51 -15.73 -0.68
N PHE A 102 -17.55 -14.40 -0.56
CA PHE A 102 -16.34 -13.58 -0.50
C PHE A 102 -15.50 -13.91 0.73
N LEU A 103 -16.14 -14.11 1.89
CA LEU A 103 -15.47 -14.52 3.11
C LEU A 103 -14.80 -15.89 2.95
N THR A 104 -15.49 -16.87 2.38
CA THR A 104 -14.93 -18.21 2.14
C THR A 104 -13.69 -18.14 1.26
N LYS A 105 -13.73 -17.38 0.16
CA LYS A 105 -12.56 -17.19 -0.72
C LYS A 105 -11.43 -16.45 0.00
N ALA A 106 -11.73 -15.42 0.80
CA ALA A 106 -10.71 -14.70 1.56
C ALA A 106 -9.97 -15.59 2.57
N ILE A 107 -10.70 -16.46 3.30
CA ILE A 107 -10.11 -17.45 4.22
C ILE A 107 -9.17 -18.39 3.47
N GLN A 108 -9.62 -18.94 2.34
CA GLN A 108 -8.83 -19.86 1.52
C GLN A 108 -7.48 -19.25 1.11
N ILE A 109 -7.49 -17.99 0.65
CA ILE A 109 -6.27 -17.28 0.25
C ILE A 109 -5.39 -17.02 1.48
N ALA A 110 -5.95 -16.47 2.56
CA ALA A 110 -5.19 -16.15 3.76
C ALA A 110 -4.49 -17.38 4.37
N ASP A 111 -5.16 -18.54 4.38
CA ASP A 111 -4.57 -19.81 4.82
C ASP A 111 -3.38 -20.23 3.97
N LEU A 112 -3.46 -20.04 2.65
CA LEU A 112 -2.37 -20.32 1.73
C LEU A 112 -1.18 -19.36 1.86
N LEU A 113 -1.37 -18.18 2.47
CA LEU A 113 -0.30 -17.22 2.75
C LEU A 113 0.42 -17.50 4.09
N LEU A 114 -0.17 -18.26 5.01
CA LEU A 114 0.43 -18.56 6.32
C LEU A 114 1.84 -19.18 6.25
N PRO A 115 2.16 -20.11 5.31
CA PRO A 115 3.49 -20.69 5.21
C PRO A 115 4.61 -19.67 4.99
N ALA A 116 4.31 -18.49 4.42
CA ALA A 116 5.30 -17.44 4.24
C ALA A 116 5.85 -16.92 5.57
N PHE A 117 5.01 -16.86 6.61
CA PHE A 117 5.39 -16.48 7.97
C PHE A 117 6.18 -17.59 8.67
N ASP A 118 5.83 -18.84 8.41
CA ASP A 118 6.45 -20.02 9.05
C ASP A 118 7.81 -20.38 8.44
N ALA A 119 8.08 -19.91 7.22
CA ALA A 119 9.35 -20.12 6.54
C ALA A 119 10.52 -19.29 7.13
N SER A 120 10.29 -18.49 8.18
CA SER A 120 11.34 -17.75 8.88
C SER A 120 11.34 -17.94 10.39
N SER A 121 12.51 -17.85 11.02
CA SER A 121 12.69 -18.01 12.48
C SER A 121 12.16 -16.82 13.28
N THR A 122 11.97 -15.67 12.64
CA THR A 122 11.50 -14.43 13.29
C THR A 122 10.00 -14.22 13.15
N GLY A 123 9.33 -14.99 12.27
CA GLY A 123 7.95 -14.76 11.88
C GLY A 123 7.75 -13.63 10.87
N ILE A 124 8.83 -13.02 10.36
CA ILE A 124 8.78 -12.09 9.23
C ILE A 124 8.47 -12.90 7.96
N PRO A 125 7.38 -12.62 7.24
CA PRO A 125 7.06 -13.35 6.04
C PRO A 125 8.11 -13.12 4.95
N LEU A 126 8.39 -14.18 4.18
CA LEU A 126 9.10 -14.05 2.92
C LEU A 126 8.16 -13.49 1.85
N ALA A 127 8.71 -12.78 0.87
CA ALA A 127 7.96 -11.98 -0.09
C ALA A 127 7.13 -12.81 -1.09
N LEU A 128 7.63 -13.98 -1.48
CA LEU A 128 7.07 -14.82 -2.53
C LEU A 128 6.63 -16.16 -1.94
N ILE A 129 5.49 -16.68 -2.41
CA ILE A 129 4.97 -17.98 -2.02
C ILE A 129 4.43 -18.77 -3.21
N ASN A 130 4.77 -20.05 -3.27
CA ASN A 130 4.13 -21.00 -4.17
C ASN A 130 2.93 -21.63 -3.45
N VAL A 131 1.72 -21.27 -3.84
CA VAL A 131 0.48 -21.68 -3.15
C VAL A 131 0.18 -23.18 -3.25
N GLN A 132 0.75 -23.90 -4.22
CA GLN A 132 0.58 -25.35 -4.35
C GLN A 132 1.49 -26.13 -3.40
N THR A 133 2.70 -25.63 -3.15
CA THR A 133 3.74 -26.33 -2.37
C THR A 133 3.97 -25.75 -0.99
N GLY A 134 3.51 -24.53 -0.72
CA GLY A 134 3.79 -23.77 0.50
C GLY A 134 5.24 -23.26 0.60
N LYS A 135 6.06 -23.46 -0.44
CA LYS A 135 7.45 -22.97 -0.45
C LYS A 135 7.45 -21.45 -0.58
N ALA A 136 8.16 -20.78 0.33
CA ALA A 136 8.30 -19.32 0.32
C ALA A 136 9.76 -18.89 0.12
N THR A 137 9.98 -17.78 -0.59
CA THR A 137 11.31 -17.19 -0.86
C THR A 137 11.26 -15.66 -0.88
N ASN A 138 12.41 -14.99 -0.77
CA ASN A 138 12.52 -13.56 -1.03
C ASN A 138 12.99 -13.31 -2.46
N TYR A 139 12.75 -12.10 -2.98
CA TYR A 139 13.20 -11.73 -4.32
C TYR A 139 14.71 -11.89 -4.48
N GLY A 140 15.14 -12.46 -5.61
CA GLY A 140 16.57 -12.68 -5.89
C GLY A 140 17.40 -11.39 -5.96
N TRP A 141 16.77 -10.25 -6.25
CA TRP A 141 17.41 -8.94 -6.28
C TRP A 141 17.47 -8.25 -4.90
N ALA A 142 16.69 -8.72 -3.92
CA ALA A 142 16.66 -8.13 -2.58
C ALA A 142 17.96 -8.48 -1.85
N SER A 143 18.82 -7.48 -1.70
CA SER A 143 20.15 -7.62 -1.07
C SER A 143 20.07 -8.37 0.25
N GLY A 144 20.92 -9.40 0.43
CA GLY A 144 20.99 -10.19 1.65
C GLY A 144 19.79 -11.12 1.91
N GLY A 145 18.95 -11.37 0.90
CA GLY A 145 17.75 -12.20 1.04
C GLY A 145 16.73 -11.60 1.99
N CYS A 146 16.63 -10.27 2.00
CA CYS A 146 15.81 -9.53 2.97
C CYS A 146 14.38 -9.34 2.51
N SER A 147 13.46 -9.32 3.47
CA SER A 147 12.06 -8.96 3.24
C SER A 147 11.91 -7.44 3.25
N ILE A 148 10.91 -6.93 2.54
CA ILE A 148 10.67 -5.50 2.33
C ILE A 148 9.72 -4.95 3.38
N LEU A 149 10.05 -3.79 3.97
CA LEU A 149 9.32 -3.19 5.08
C LEU A 149 7.84 -2.96 4.77
N SER A 150 7.53 -2.34 3.62
CA SER A 150 6.13 -2.13 3.23
C SER A 150 5.41 -3.45 3.01
N GLU A 151 6.05 -4.46 2.40
CA GLU A 151 5.42 -5.74 2.11
C GLU A 151 5.01 -6.50 3.38
N PHE A 152 5.95 -6.77 4.30
CA PHE A 152 5.59 -7.48 5.53
C PHE A 152 4.84 -6.59 6.53
N GLY A 153 4.97 -5.27 6.39
CA GLY A 153 4.32 -4.27 7.24
C GLY A 153 2.84 -4.03 6.92
N SER A 154 2.37 -4.46 5.76
CA SER A 154 1.06 -4.08 5.20
C SER A 154 0.16 -5.29 4.97
N ILE A 155 0.03 -6.11 6.02
CA ILE A 155 -0.79 -7.33 6.02
C ILE A 155 -1.82 -7.33 7.17
N GLU A 156 -1.58 -6.51 8.19
CA GLU A 156 -2.27 -6.64 9.47
C GLU A 156 -3.75 -6.22 9.41
N LEU A 157 -4.17 -5.30 8.53
CA LEU A 157 -5.58 -4.90 8.44
C LEU A 157 -6.47 -6.06 7.97
N GLU A 158 -6.07 -6.72 6.88
CA GLU A 158 -6.80 -7.83 6.28
C GLU A 158 -6.86 -9.00 7.26
N PHE A 159 -5.71 -9.37 7.82
CA PHE A 159 -5.59 -10.47 8.77
C PHE A 159 -6.35 -10.17 10.08
N SER A 160 -6.32 -8.93 10.58
CA SER A 160 -7.07 -8.54 11.77
C SER A 160 -8.58 -8.56 11.54
N PHE A 161 -9.05 -8.09 10.38
CA PHE A 161 -10.46 -8.14 10.04
C PHE A 161 -10.94 -9.58 9.86
N LEU A 162 -10.14 -10.42 9.18
CA LEU A 162 -10.42 -11.85 9.03
C LEU A 162 -10.53 -12.57 10.37
N SER A 163 -9.60 -12.35 11.31
CA SER A 163 -9.71 -12.88 12.67
C SER A 163 -10.96 -12.39 13.39
N LYS A 164 -11.28 -11.08 13.29
CA LYS A 164 -12.45 -10.48 13.96
C LYS A 164 -13.76 -11.12 13.49
N ILE A 165 -13.92 -11.38 12.20
CA ILE A 165 -15.19 -11.90 11.63
C ILE A 165 -15.29 -13.43 11.66
N THR A 166 -14.17 -14.15 11.74
CA THR A 166 -14.16 -15.63 11.79
C THR A 166 -14.05 -16.19 13.21
N GLY A 167 -13.54 -15.40 14.16
CA GLY A 167 -13.16 -15.87 15.49
C GLY A 167 -11.88 -16.70 15.51
N ASN A 168 -11.17 -16.84 14.38
CA ASN A 168 -9.88 -17.52 14.31
C ASN A 168 -8.75 -16.52 14.52
N ASP A 169 -8.15 -16.53 15.72
CA ASP A 169 -7.08 -15.61 16.09
C ASP A 169 -5.72 -15.87 15.41
N THR A 170 -5.59 -16.94 14.61
CA THR A 170 -4.33 -17.30 13.94
C THR A 170 -3.75 -16.14 13.14
N TYR A 171 -4.56 -15.47 12.32
CA TYR A 171 -4.12 -14.38 11.45
C TYR A 171 -3.65 -13.17 12.26
N LEU A 172 -4.47 -12.69 13.18
CA LEU A 172 -4.15 -11.59 14.09
C LEU A 172 -2.88 -11.85 14.90
N LEU A 173 -2.72 -13.06 15.44
CA LEU A 173 -1.55 -13.41 16.26
C LEU A 173 -0.25 -13.44 15.45
N LYS A 174 -0.28 -13.83 14.17
CA LYS A 174 0.89 -13.75 13.28
C LYS A 174 1.34 -12.29 13.10
N CYS A 175 0.42 -11.41 12.72
CA CYS A 175 0.73 -9.99 12.47
C CYS A 175 1.15 -9.25 13.76
N ARG A 176 0.47 -9.48 14.88
CA ARG A 176 0.85 -8.86 16.16
C ARG A 176 2.25 -9.27 16.61
N LYS A 177 2.59 -10.56 16.53
CA LYS A 177 3.93 -11.05 16.87
C LYS A 177 5.00 -10.41 15.98
N LEU A 178 4.75 -10.33 14.67
CA LEU A 178 5.62 -9.63 13.71
C LEU A 178 5.84 -8.16 14.10
N ARG A 179 4.75 -7.41 14.31
CA ARG A 179 4.80 -5.99 14.67
C ARG A 179 5.55 -5.76 15.98
N GLU A 180 5.27 -6.56 17.01
CA GLU A 180 5.99 -6.50 18.28
C GLU A 180 7.49 -6.81 18.14
N TYR A 181 7.84 -7.76 17.28
CA TYR A 181 9.23 -8.12 17.00
C TYR A 181 9.96 -6.94 16.34
N VAL A 182 9.41 -6.40 15.24
CA VAL A 182 10.00 -5.29 14.47
C VAL A 182 10.13 -4.02 15.32
N ASN A 183 9.19 -3.77 16.24
CA ASN A 183 9.22 -2.62 17.14
C ASN A 183 10.32 -2.70 18.21
N LYS A 184 10.80 -3.90 18.55
CA LYS A 184 11.90 -4.09 19.51
C LYS A 184 13.29 -3.95 18.89
N LEU A 185 13.39 -4.02 17.56
CA LEU A 185 14.67 -3.88 16.87
C LEU A 185 15.22 -2.47 17.04
N GLU A 186 16.53 -2.36 17.27
CA GLU A 186 17.23 -1.08 17.34
C GLU A 186 17.12 -0.34 16.00
N LYS A 187 16.85 0.97 16.05
CA LYS A 187 16.63 1.82 14.89
C LYS A 187 17.59 3.00 14.95
N THR A 188 18.40 3.18 13.91
CA THR A 188 19.25 4.38 13.84
C THR A 188 18.37 5.61 13.60
N ASP A 189 18.53 6.63 14.45
CA ASP A 189 17.74 7.87 14.40
C ASP A 189 16.22 7.67 14.49
N GLY A 190 15.76 6.52 15.04
CA GLY A 190 14.34 6.17 15.09
C GLY A 190 13.72 5.74 13.75
N LEU A 191 14.50 5.66 12.69
CA LEU A 191 14.02 5.33 11.33
C LEU A 191 14.01 3.83 11.08
N TYR A 192 13.06 3.38 10.26
CA TYR A 192 12.91 1.99 9.85
C TYR A 192 13.59 1.79 8.48
N PRO A 193 14.66 0.98 8.38
CA PRO A 193 15.20 0.57 7.09
C PRO A 193 14.20 -0.27 6.31
N ASN A 194 14.17 -0.09 4.99
CA ASN A 194 13.23 -0.78 4.09
C ASN A 194 13.51 -2.29 3.94
N TYR A 195 14.59 -2.81 4.52
CA TYR A 195 15.03 -4.19 4.34
C TYR A 195 15.40 -4.84 5.67
N LEU A 196 14.76 -5.96 5.97
CA LEU A 196 14.97 -6.73 7.19
C LEU A 196 15.18 -8.21 6.86
N ASN A 197 16.26 -8.80 7.36
CA ASN A 197 16.55 -10.20 7.08
C ASN A 197 15.65 -11.11 7.94
N PRO A 198 14.79 -11.96 7.34
CA PRO A 198 13.77 -12.71 8.08
C PRO A 198 14.35 -13.86 8.93
N HIS A 199 15.59 -14.28 8.69
CA HIS A 199 16.21 -15.37 9.46
C HIS A 199 17.09 -14.88 10.61
N THR A 200 17.71 -13.72 10.46
CA THR A 200 18.64 -13.16 11.45
C THR A 200 18.02 -12.04 12.29
N GLY A 201 16.92 -11.43 11.83
CA GLY A 201 16.30 -10.30 12.51
C GLY A 201 17.10 -9.00 12.44
N LYS A 202 18.12 -8.94 11.57
CA LYS A 202 18.99 -7.77 11.43
C LYS A 202 18.55 -6.92 10.23
N TRP A 203 18.56 -5.61 10.43
CA TRP A 203 18.43 -4.66 9.33
C TRP A 203 19.52 -4.89 8.29
N CYS A 204 19.15 -4.80 7.02
CA CYS A 204 20.07 -5.02 5.91
C CYS A 204 20.68 -3.68 5.48
N GLN A 205 20.48 -3.29 4.22
CA GLN A 205 20.90 -1.98 3.76
C GLN A 205 20.07 -0.86 4.41
N ARG A 206 20.77 0.21 4.79
CA ARG A 206 20.16 1.43 5.35
C ARG A 206 19.57 2.29 4.24
N HIS A 207 18.51 1.82 3.60
CA HIS A 207 17.66 2.64 2.73
C HIS A 207 16.36 2.94 3.48
N ILE A 208 16.03 4.22 3.62
CA ILE A 208 14.82 4.70 4.27
C ILE A 208 14.06 5.54 3.24
N SER A 209 12.78 5.26 3.08
CA SER A 209 11.85 6.02 2.24
C SER A 209 10.46 5.97 2.85
N VAL A 210 9.68 7.03 2.65
CA VAL A 210 8.21 7.01 2.82
C VAL A 210 7.49 6.87 1.47
N GLY A 211 8.23 6.65 0.39
CA GLY A 211 7.72 6.14 -0.88
C GLY A 211 7.98 4.64 -0.97
N ALA A 212 8.44 4.18 -2.15
CA ALA A 212 8.58 2.75 -2.43
C ALA A 212 9.35 2.01 -1.32
N LEU A 213 8.87 0.79 -1.01
CA LEU A 213 9.46 -0.18 -0.08
C LEU A 213 9.29 0.13 1.42
N GLY A 214 8.73 1.29 1.77
CA GLY A 214 8.53 1.71 3.16
C GLY A 214 7.18 2.34 3.46
N ASP A 215 6.61 3.08 2.49
CA ASP A 215 5.28 3.71 2.50
C ASP A 215 4.21 3.05 3.40
N SER A 216 3.59 1.97 2.96
CA SER A 216 2.36 1.44 3.57
C SER A 216 2.59 0.77 4.93
N PHE A 217 3.85 0.53 5.33
CA PHE A 217 4.15 0.15 6.72
C PHE A 217 3.72 1.25 7.69
N TYR A 218 4.05 2.52 7.40
CA TYR A 218 3.68 3.65 8.26
C TYR A 218 2.16 3.87 8.26
N GLU A 219 1.54 3.69 7.10
CA GLU A 219 0.09 3.75 6.92
C GLU A 219 -0.64 2.73 7.81
N TYR A 220 -0.17 1.48 7.82
CA TYR A 220 -0.79 0.39 8.60
C TYR A 220 -0.62 0.59 10.10
N LEU A 221 0.46 1.21 10.58
CA LEU A 221 0.57 1.56 12.00
C LEU A 221 -0.60 2.46 12.46
N LEU A 222 -0.96 3.46 11.65
CA LEU A 222 -2.11 4.32 11.92
C LEU A 222 -3.43 3.58 11.75
N LYS A 223 -3.64 2.94 10.58
CA LYS A 223 -4.93 2.34 10.23
C LYS A 223 -5.27 1.14 11.12
N VAL A 224 -4.30 0.33 11.55
CA VAL A 224 -4.54 -0.78 12.50
C VAL A 224 -4.94 -0.26 13.87
N TRP A 225 -4.33 0.83 14.34
CA TRP A 225 -4.73 1.46 15.60
C TRP A 225 -6.19 1.97 15.53
N LEU A 226 -6.59 2.55 14.41
CA LEU A 226 -7.97 2.96 14.17
C LEU A 226 -8.93 1.77 14.10
N PHE A 227 -8.53 0.71 13.39
CA PHE A 227 -9.31 -0.51 13.27
C PHE A 227 -9.55 -1.20 14.62
N ASP A 228 -8.55 -1.20 15.51
CA ASP A 228 -8.64 -1.74 16.86
C ASP A 228 -9.38 -0.80 17.85
N GLU A 229 -10.18 0.13 17.32
CA GLU A 229 -10.98 1.09 18.10
C GLU A 229 -10.11 1.91 19.06
N LYS A 230 -8.87 2.21 18.63
CA LYS A 230 -7.87 3.02 19.34
C LYS A 230 -7.39 2.42 20.66
N ARG A 231 -7.57 1.12 20.88
CA ARG A 231 -7.23 0.45 22.15
C ARG A 231 -5.72 0.26 22.35
N ASP A 232 -4.99 -0.07 21.30
CA ASP A 232 -3.52 -0.24 21.34
C ASP A 232 -2.78 1.10 21.41
N LYS A 233 -2.69 1.68 22.62
CA LYS A 233 -1.95 2.93 22.85
C LYS A 233 -0.48 2.83 22.46
N LYS A 234 0.13 1.66 22.56
CA LYS A 234 1.54 1.45 22.23
C LYS A 234 1.76 1.54 20.72
N LEU A 235 0.81 1.05 19.92
CA LEU A 235 0.83 1.23 18.47
C LEU A 235 0.75 2.71 18.08
N TRP A 236 -0.12 3.48 18.73
CA TRP A 236 -0.21 4.92 18.50
C TRP A 236 1.11 5.64 18.79
N GLU A 237 1.76 5.34 19.93
CA GLU A 237 3.08 5.90 20.23
C GLU A 237 4.15 5.44 19.24
N THR A 238 4.08 4.19 18.77
CA THR A 238 5.00 3.66 17.75
C THR A 238 4.86 4.45 16.45
N TYR A 239 3.63 4.67 15.99
CA TYR A 239 3.34 5.47 14.80
C TYR A 239 3.87 6.90 14.95
N LYS A 240 3.51 7.61 16.04
CA LYS A 240 3.97 8.98 16.28
C LYS A 240 5.49 9.10 16.32
N ASN A 241 6.18 8.16 16.98
CA ASN A 241 7.63 8.16 17.03
C ASN A 241 8.27 7.93 15.66
N ALA A 242 7.68 7.04 14.83
CA ALA A 242 8.13 6.81 13.47
C ALA A 242 7.95 8.06 12.59
N ILE A 243 6.79 8.71 12.68
CA ILE A 243 6.52 9.96 11.93
C ILE A 243 7.44 11.08 12.37
N LEU A 244 7.62 11.29 13.68
CA LEU A 244 8.53 12.32 14.19
C LEU A 244 9.98 12.09 13.71
N ALA A 245 10.44 10.84 13.68
CA ALA A 245 11.76 10.51 13.15
C ALA A 245 11.87 10.80 11.64
N ILE A 246 10.84 10.46 10.86
CA ILE A 246 10.73 10.79 9.43
C ILE A 246 10.79 12.30 9.23
N GLU A 247 9.98 13.07 9.94
CA GLU A 247 9.97 14.53 9.82
C GLU A 247 11.35 15.12 10.12
N ASN A 248 11.94 14.74 11.25
CA ASN A 248 13.24 15.27 11.67
C ASN A 248 14.38 15.00 10.69
N ARG A 249 14.30 13.91 9.91
CA ARG A 249 15.42 13.45 9.07
C ARG A 249 15.18 13.56 7.58
N LEU A 250 13.92 13.55 7.14
CA LEU A 250 13.53 13.42 5.74
C LEU A 250 12.62 14.54 5.24
N LEU A 251 12.02 15.36 6.10
CA LEU A 251 11.20 16.48 5.66
C LEU A 251 12.08 17.68 5.30
N PHE A 252 11.93 18.15 4.06
CA PHE A 252 12.66 19.31 3.55
C PHE A 252 11.70 20.31 2.91
N LYS A 253 12.21 21.52 2.75
CA LYS A 253 11.53 22.63 2.07
C LYS A 253 12.37 23.09 0.89
N SER A 254 11.75 23.15 -0.29
CA SER A 254 12.39 23.54 -1.53
C SER A 254 12.51 25.07 -1.68
N LYS A 255 13.31 25.52 -2.65
CA LYS A 255 13.47 26.94 -3.01
C LYS A 255 13.34 27.11 -4.53
N PRO A 256 12.68 28.17 -5.01
CA PRO A 256 12.07 29.26 -4.24
C PRO A 256 10.62 28.99 -3.81
N SER A 257 9.97 27.94 -4.32
CA SER A 257 8.51 27.73 -4.15
C SER A 257 8.12 27.29 -2.75
N ASN A 258 9.09 26.98 -1.88
CA ASN A 258 8.82 26.64 -0.49
C ASN A 258 7.95 25.37 -0.31
N LEU A 259 7.97 24.47 -1.30
CA LEU A 259 7.23 23.19 -1.29
C LEU A 259 7.85 22.22 -0.27
N TRP A 260 7.01 21.55 0.51
CA TRP A 260 7.43 20.56 1.50
C TRP A 260 7.48 19.18 0.85
N TYR A 261 8.53 18.40 1.11
CA TYR A 261 8.67 17.07 0.52
C TYR A 261 9.47 16.16 1.45
N PHE A 262 9.21 14.86 1.36
CA PHE A 262 10.03 13.84 2.00
C PHE A 262 11.10 13.36 1.02
N ALA A 263 12.35 13.55 1.40
CA ALA A 263 13.50 12.98 0.71
C ALA A 263 13.69 11.49 1.08
N GLU A 264 14.49 10.78 0.29
CA GLU A 264 14.97 9.45 0.65
C GLU A 264 16.34 9.52 1.34
N MET A 265 16.69 8.51 2.14
CA MET A 265 18.03 8.37 2.69
C MET A 265 18.65 7.02 2.35
N LYS A 266 19.88 7.04 1.81
CA LYS A 266 20.70 5.85 1.50
C LYS A 266 22.01 5.92 2.26
N GLY A 267 22.14 5.08 3.28
CA GLY A 267 23.21 5.17 4.27
C GLY A 267 23.07 6.45 5.08
N THR A 268 23.99 7.38 4.90
CA THR A 268 23.98 8.72 5.47
C THR A 268 23.66 9.80 4.43
N ARG A 269 23.49 9.42 3.16
CA ARG A 269 23.25 10.35 2.06
C ARG A 269 21.76 10.60 1.90
N THR A 270 21.36 11.87 1.95
CA THR A 270 20.02 12.32 1.59
C THR A 270 19.92 12.44 0.06
N GLU A 271 18.87 11.87 -0.53
CA GLU A 271 18.53 12.04 -1.94
C GLU A 271 17.24 12.87 -2.02
N HIS A 272 17.36 14.11 -2.52
CA HIS A 272 16.23 15.04 -2.68
C HIS A 272 15.36 14.66 -3.88
N LYS A 273 14.63 13.56 -3.69
CA LYS A 273 13.71 12.90 -4.59
C LYS A 273 12.51 12.44 -3.76
N MET A 274 11.32 12.57 -4.32
CA MET A 274 10.08 12.05 -3.76
C MET A 274 9.38 11.22 -4.81
N ASP A 275 8.95 10.01 -4.44
CA ASP A 275 8.14 9.15 -5.30
C ASP A 275 6.69 9.63 -5.30
N HIS A 276 5.96 9.39 -6.40
CA HIS A 276 4.52 9.57 -6.47
C HIS A 276 3.81 8.82 -5.34
N LEU A 277 4.29 7.60 -5.03
CA LEU A 277 3.82 6.79 -3.92
C LEU A 277 3.75 7.60 -2.62
N ALA A 278 4.78 8.40 -2.30
CA ALA A 278 4.83 9.19 -1.07
C ALA A 278 3.73 10.27 -0.96
N CYS A 279 2.97 10.55 -2.01
CA CYS A 279 1.82 11.43 -1.95
C CYS A 279 0.68 10.91 -1.06
N PHE A 280 0.64 9.59 -0.78
CA PHE A 280 -0.33 9.00 0.15
C PHE A 280 -0.23 9.64 1.55
N THR A 281 0.99 10.10 1.92
CA THR A 281 1.26 10.69 3.23
C THR A 281 0.43 11.95 3.50
N ALA A 282 0.01 12.69 2.46
CA ALA A 282 -0.94 13.79 2.63
C ALA A 282 -2.25 13.31 3.28
N GLY A 283 -2.78 12.18 2.81
CA GLY A 283 -4.00 11.59 3.37
C GLY A 283 -3.78 10.99 4.74
N MET A 284 -2.63 10.32 4.94
CA MET A 284 -2.22 9.77 6.24
C MET A 284 -2.13 10.86 7.32
N PHE A 285 -1.50 12.00 7.03
CA PHE A 285 -1.37 13.10 7.99
C PHE A 285 -2.68 13.86 8.21
N ALA A 286 -3.51 14.01 7.17
CA ALA A 286 -4.86 14.55 7.33
C ALA A 286 -5.69 13.66 8.29
N LEU A 287 -5.62 12.34 8.11
CA LEU A 287 -6.26 11.37 9.00
C LEU A 287 -5.68 11.41 10.42
N GLN A 288 -4.36 11.51 10.56
CA GLN A 288 -3.70 11.65 11.86
C GLN A 288 -4.23 12.88 12.62
N SER A 289 -4.36 14.02 11.94
CA SER A 289 -4.77 15.29 12.57
C SER A 289 -6.13 15.17 13.30
N LEU A 290 -7.06 14.37 12.77
CA LEU A 290 -8.37 14.10 13.39
C LEU A 290 -8.29 13.38 14.74
N HIS A 291 -7.13 12.83 15.06
CA HIS A 291 -6.92 11.93 16.20
C HIS A 291 -5.90 12.44 17.21
N GLU A 292 -5.20 13.53 16.87
CA GLU A 292 -4.38 14.26 17.84
C GLU A 292 -5.26 14.97 18.87
N THR A 293 -4.91 14.81 20.15
CA THR A 293 -5.57 15.49 21.27
C THR A 293 -4.97 16.85 21.57
N ASP A 294 -3.67 17.02 21.32
CA ASP A 294 -2.99 18.30 21.45
C ASP A 294 -3.31 19.19 20.24
N ILE A 295 -3.70 20.44 20.51
CA ILE A 295 -4.16 21.37 19.47
C ILE A 295 -3.04 21.79 18.52
N ASN A 296 -1.81 21.89 19.02
CA ASN A 296 -0.65 22.26 18.20
C ASN A 296 -0.25 21.09 17.31
N GLN A 297 -0.23 19.87 17.83
CA GLN A 297 0.00 18.66 17.03
C GLN A 297 -1.07 18.49 15.95
N ARG A 298 -2.34 18.69 16.29
CA ARG A 298 -3.43 18.66 15.30
C ARG A 298 -3.21 19.67 14.18
N ALA A 299 -2.91 20.92 14.53
CA ALA A 299 -2.68 21.99 13.55
C ALA A 299 -1.44 21.69 12.68
N HIS A 300 -0.35 21.21 13.30
CA HIS A 300 0.88 20.83 12.62
C HIS A 300 0.66 19.72 11.58
N TYR A 301 0.03 18.61 11.96
CA TYR A 301 -0.18 17.50 11.02
C TYR A 301 -1.20 17.84 9.93
N LEU A 302 -2.17 18.72 10.21
CA LEU A 302 -3.04 19.23 9.16
C LEU A 302 -2.26 20.14 8.19
N GLU A 303 -1.42 21.05 8.68
CA GLU A 303 -0.55 21.88 7.82
C GLU A 303 0.40 21.00 6.99
N LEU A 304 1.05 20.02 7.61
CA LEU A 304 1.91 19.06 6.92
C LEU A 304 1.15 18.34 5.80
N ALA A 305 -0.06 17.85 6.08
CA ALA A 305 -0.92 17.21 5.09
C ALA A 305 -1.21 18.14 3.90
N GLU A 306 -1.60 19.39 4.18
CA GLU A 306 -1.91 20.38 3.15
C GLU A 306 -0.68 20.72 2.31
N LYS A 307 0.50 20.86 2.94
CA LYS A 307 1.76 21.19 2.28
C LYS A 307 2.29 20.06 1.41
N ILE A 308 2.14 18.81 1.83
CA ILE A 308 2.47 17.65 0.99
C ILE A 308 1.46 17.54 -0.16
N GLY A 309 0.16 17.75 0.11
CA GLY A 309 -0.88 17.77 -0.92
C GLY A 309 -0.63 18.82 -2.00
N GLU A 310 -0.16 20.02 -1.61
CA GLU A 310 0.28 21.10 -2.50
C GLU A 310 1.47 20.68 -3.36
N THR A 311 2.52 20.09 -2.77
CA THR A 311 3.69 19.57 -3.51
C THR A 311 3.31 18.51 -4.53
N CYS A 312 2.42 17.58 -4.16
CA CYS A 312 1.92 16.55 -5.07
C CYS A 312 1.08 17.16 -6.21
N HIS A 313 0.26 18.18 -5.94
CA HIS A 313 -0.44 18.91 -6.99
C HIS A 313 0.55 19.64 -7.92
N GLU A 314 1.60 20.25 -7.38
CA GLU A 314 2.63 20.90 -8.18
C GLU A 314 3.38 19.91 -9.08
N SER A 315 3.61 18.67 -8.64
CA SER A 315 4.24 17.65 -9.48
C SER A 315 3.36 17.26 -10.69
N TYR A 316 2.04 17.34 -10.55
CA TYR A 316 1.07 17.17 -11.64
C TYR A 316 1.03 18.42 -12.53
N ASN A 317 0.82 19.60 -11.94
CA ASN A 317 0.63 20.84 -12.67
C ASN A 317 1.87 21.22 -13.51
N ARG A 318 3.05 20.79 -13.11
CA ARG A 318 4.31 21.07 -13.82
C ARG A 318 4.59 20.17 -15.01
N THR A 319 3.73 19.18 -15.31
CA THR A 319 3.83 18.35 -16.52
C THR A 319 2.93 18.86 -17.64
N ILE A 320 3.22 18.42 -18.87
CA ILE A 320 2.42 18.76 -20.06
C ILE A 320 1.03 18.10 -19.98
N THR A 321 0.96 16.87 -19.47
CA THR A 321 -0.26 16.06 -19.39
C THR A 321 -1.13 16.36 -18.17
N LYS A 322 -0.59 17.13 -17.21
CA LYS A 322 -1.21 17.34 -15.88
C LYS A 322 -1.39 16.06 -15.08
N LEU A 323 -0.55 15.06 -15.36
CA LEU A 323 -0.39 13.84 -14.57
C LEU A 323 1.02 13.81 -14.01
N GLY A 324 1.16 13.50 -12.72
CA GLY A 324 2.44 13.50 -12.02
C GLY A 324 3.35 12.35 -12.49
N PRO A 325 4.67 12.54 -12.49
CA PRO A 325 5.62 11.48 -12.80
C PRO A 325 5.76 10.49 -11.63
N GLU A 326 6.26 9.28 -11.92
CA GLU A 326 6.57 8.25 -10.91
C GLU A 326 7.48 8.78 -9.80
N SER A 327 8.44 9.62 -10.13
CA SER A 327 9.19 10.36 -9.12
C SER A 327 9.61 11.74 -9.61
N PHE A 328 9.79 12.64 -8.65
CA PHE A 328 10.15 14.03 -8.90
C PHE A 328 11.23 14.49 -7.93
N ARG A 329 12.06 15.44 -8.37
CA ARG A 329 13.28 15.85 -7.67
C ARG A 329 13.23 17.32 -7.26
N PHE A 330 14.07 17.63 -6.27
CA PHE A 330 14.24 18.97 -5.71
C PHE A 330 15.73 19.33 -5.73
N ALA A 331 16.10 20.33 -6.53
CA ALA A 331 17.43 20.91 -6.67
C ALA A 331 17.30 22.43 -6.83
N SER A 332 18.43 23.14 -6.90
CA SER A 332 18.46 24.62 -6.87
C SER A 332 17.59 25.32 -7.94
N ASP A 333 17.39 24.69 -9.09
CA ASP A 333 16.65 25.19 -10.26
C ASP A 333 15.51 24.25 -10.68
N LEU A 334 15.21 23.23 -9.88
CA LEU A 334 14.26 22.18 -10.20
C LEU A 334 13.43 21.83 -8.97
N GLU A 335 12.12 21.96 -9.07
CA GLU A 335 11.20 21.61 -8.01
C GLU A 335 10.05 20.80 -8.60
N ALA A 336 9.74 19.66 -7.97
CA ALA A 336 8.59 18.82 -8.29
C ALA A 336 8.50 18.42 -9.79
N LYS A 337 9.63 18.05 -10.40
CA LYS A 337 9.68 17.53 -11.77
C LYS A 337 10.55 16.28 -11.86
N ALA A 338 10.20 15.37 -12.77
CA ALA A 338 11.07 14.27 -13.16
C ALA A 338 12.28 14.80 -13.94
N VAL A 339 13.46 14.25 -13.67
CA VAL A 339 14.69 14.55 -14.43
C VAL A 339 15.02 13.45 -15.41
N ARG A 340 14.75 12.20 -15.03
CA ARG A 340 15.11 11.02 -15.80
C ARG A 340 13.90 10.49 -16.55
N VAL A 341 14.11 10.04 -17.78
CA VAL A 341 13.04 9.47 -18.63
C VAL A 341 12.38 8.25 -17.98
N HIS A 342 13.16 7.41 -17.28
CA HIS A 342 12.61 6.26 -16.56
C HIS A 342 11.90 6.63 -15.25
N GLU A 343 11.87 7.91 -14.86
CA GLU A 343 11.14 8.42 -13.70
C GLU A 343 9.88 9.20 -14.13
N SER A 344 9.70 9.49 -15.43
CA SER A 344 8.66 10.39 -15.93
C SER A 344 7.35 9.70 -16.35
N TYR A 345 7.25 8.38 -16.18
CA TYR A 345 6.04 7.64 -16.52
C TYR A 345 4.93 7.87 -15.49
N TYR A 346 3.68 7.60 -15.87
CA TYR A 346 2.52 7.57 -14.98
C TYR A 346 1.71 6.32 -15.30
N ILE A 347 1.53 5.45 -14.30
CA ILE A 347 0.89 4.13 -14.45
C ILE A 347 -0.46 4.08 -13.72
N LEU A 348 -1.25 5.15 -13.84
CA LEU A 348 -2.60 5.27 -13.25
C LEU A 348 -2.62 5.17 -11.72
N ARG A 349 -1.56 5.67 -11.08
CA ARG A 349 -1.41 5.62 -9.62
C ARG A 349 -2.42 6.49 -8.87
N PRO A 350 -2.91 6.04 -7.69
CA PRO A 350 -3.94 6.73 -6.93
C PRO A 350 -3.45 7.71 -5.86
N GLU A 351 -2.19 7.68 -5.43
CA GLU A 351 -1.81 8.20 -4.09
C GLU A 351 -2.01 9.72 -3.93
N ALA A 352 -1.87 10.50 -5.00
CA ALA A 352 -2.17 11.94 -4.97
C ALA A 352 -3.68 12.20 -4.78
N VAL A 353 -4.53 11.49 -5.52
CA VAL A 353 -5.99 11.59 -5.42
C VAL A 353 -6.48 11.07 -4.07
N GLU A 354 -5.87 9.99 -3.54
CA GLU A 354 -6.12 9.54 -2.17
C GLU A 354 -5.82 10.65 -1.16
N GLY A 355 -4.64 11.27 -1.26
CA GLY A 355 -4.26 12.38 -0.39
C GLY A 355 -5.26 13.53 -0.42
N TRP A 356 -5.66 13.95 -1.62
CA TRP A 356 -6.66 15.01 -1.80
C TRP A 356 -8.06 14.60 -1.33
N PHE A 357 -8.45 13.33 -1.45
CA PHE A 357 -9.71 12.83 -0.90
C PHE A 357 -9.78 13.02 0.61
N TYR A 358 -8.74 12.61 1.34
CA TYR A 358 -8.68 12.81 2.80
C TYR A 358 -8.65 14.30 3.15
N LEU A 359 -7.84 15.10 2.45
CA LEU A 359 -7.80 16.55 2.66
C LEU A 359 -9.16 17.22 2.45
N TRP A 360 -9.89 16.86 1.39
CA TRP A 360 -11.26 17.31 1.17
C TRP A 360 -12.17 16.89 2.34
N ARG A 361 -12.12 15.62 2.77
CA ARG A 361 -12.96 15.10 3.85
C ARG A 361 -12.69 15.74 5.20
N VAL A 362 -11.44 16.08 5.49
CA VAL A 362 -11.03 16.71 6.76
C VAL A 362 -11.29 18.22 6.76
N THR A 363 -11.04 18.90 5.64
CA THR A 363 -11.03 20.37 5.60
C THR A 363 -12.28 21.00 4.97
N GLY A 364 -12.96 20.28 4.07
CA GLY A 364 -14.03 20.83 3.24
C GLY A 364 -13.57 21.90 2.22
N LYS A 365 -12.26 22.04 1.96
CA LYS A 365 -11.72 23.05 1.02
C LYS A 365 -11.91 22.63 -0.44
N GLN A 366 -12.68 23.40 -1.20
CA GLN A 366 -13.13 23.06 -2.56
C GLN A 366 -11.98 22.82 -3.56
N GLN A 367 -10.82 23.43 -3.34
CA GLN A 367 -9.62 23.22 -4.15
C GLN A 367 -9.14 21.77 -4.28
N TYR A 368 -9.55 20.86 -3.38
CA TYR A 368 -9.19 19.44 -3.46
C TYR A 368 -10.16 18.63 -4.34
N ARG A 369 -11.30 19.23 -4.71
CA ARG A 369 -12.26 18.68 -5.67
C ARG A 369 -12.06 19.25 -7.07
N ASP A 370 -11.70 20.53 -7.16
CA ASP A 370 -11.34 21.21 -8.40
C ASP A 370 -10.02 20.65 -8.95
#